data_AF-A0A511CVV1-F1
#
_entry.id   AF-A0A511CVV1-F1
#
_cell.length_a   1.000
_cell.length_b   1.000
_cell.length_c   1.000
_cell.angle_alpha   90.00
_cell.angle_beta   90.00
_cell.angle_gamma   90.00
#
_symmetry.space_group_name_H-M   'P 1'
#
loop_
_entity.id
_entity.type
_entity.pdbx_description
1 polymer ?
#
loop_
_entity_poly.entity_id
_entity_poly.type
_entity_poly.pdbx_seq_one_letter_code
_entity_poly.pdbx_strand_id
1 'polypeptide(L)'
;MPLRRTSFPGLQGMLDRRRALLDELVAARREGGLSQTEIAARMGTSQSAVARLERGDVDARLSTLERYAAALGRTVDWTIRSPEEPP
;
A
#
# COMPACT_ATOMS: atom_id res chain seq x y z
N MET A 1 11.16 25.20 -9.60
CA MET A 1 12.04 24.81 -8.48
C MET A 1 12.07 23.29 -8.41
N PRO A 2 13.24 22.62 -8.45
CA PRO A 2 13.27 21.17 -8.34
C PRO A 2 12.95 20.78 -6.89
N LEU A 3 11.98 19.90 -6.71
CA LEU A 3 11.63 19.31 -5.42
C LEU A 3 12.88 18.61 -4.87
N ARG A 4 13.32 18.98 -3.66
CA ARG A 4 14.41 18.31 -2.95
C ARG A 4 14.12 16.81 -2.92
N ARG A 5 14.92 16.01 -3.65
CA ARG A 5 15.05 14.58 -3.39
C ARG A 5 15.47 14.45 -1.92
N THR A 6 14.53 14.06 -1.06
CA THR A 6 14.82 13.74 0.33
C THR A 6 15.77 12.54 0.34
N SER A 7 17.07 12.81 0.48
CA SER A 7 18.12 11.81 0.57
C SER A 7 18.17 11.27 2.00
N PHE A 8 17.13 10.52 2.40
CA PHE A 8 17.18 9.67 3.59
C PHE A 8 17.55 8.25 3.12
N PRO A 9 18.76 7.75 3.43
CA PRO A 9 19.14 6.37 3.13
C PRO A 9 18.11 5.42 3.77
N GLY A 10 17.39 4.67 2.93
CA GLY A 10 16.29 3.80 3.36
C GLY A 10 14.88 4.27 2.98
N LEU A 11 14.70 5.51 2.52
CA LEU A 11 13.39 5.99 2.03
C LEU A 11 12.94 5.20 0.80
N GLN A 12 13.83 4.94 -0.16
CA GLN A 12 13.54 4.15 -1.35
C GLN A 12 13.08 2.73 -0.96
N GLY A 13 13.86 2.02 -0.13
CA GLY A 13 13.47 0.69 0.33
C GLY A 13 12.18 0.65 1.15
N MET A 14 11.85 1.73 1.88
CA MET A 14 10.55 1.83 2.57
C MET A 14 9.39 1.99 1.58
N LEU A 15 9.55 2.82 0.55
CA LEU A 15 8.55 3.01 -0.50
C LEU A 15 8.36 1.73 -1.32
N ASP A 16 9.45 1.01 -1.63
CA ASP A 16 9.41 -0.27 -2.35
C ASP A 16 8.64 -1.34 -1.58
N ARG A 17 8.87 -1.46 -0.27
CA ARG A 17 8.11 -2.41 0.58
C ARG A 17 6.63 -2.07 0.61
N ARG A 18 6.31 -0.79 0.73
CA ARG A 18 4.93 -0.29 0.77
C ARG A 18 4.22 -0.51 -0.57
N ARG A 19 4.95 -0.36 -1.68
CA ARG A 19 4.51 -0.70 -3.03
C ARG A 19 4.21 -2.18 -3.17
N ALA A 20 5.15 -3.05 -2.77
CA ALA A 20 4.97 -4.49 -2.84
C ALA A 20 3.74 -4.97 -2.07
N LEU A 21 3.52 -4.43 -0.86
CA LEU A 21 2.33 -4.75 -0.07
C LEU A 21 1.03 -4.29 -0.76
N LEU A 22 1.03 -3.11 -1.38
CA LEU A 22 -0.12 -2.64 -2.15
C LEU A 22 -0.39 -3.55 -3.35
N ASP A 23 0.65 -3.95 -4.08
CA ASP A 23 0.52 -4.81 -5.25
C ASP A 23 -0.08 -6.18 -4.88
N GLU A 24 0.31 -6.74 -3.73
CA GLU A 24 -0.29 -7.96 -3.17
C GLU A 24 -1.78 -7.79 -2.86
N LEU A 25 -2.18 -6.67 -2.25
CA LEU A 25 -3.58 -6.36 -1.97
C LEU A 25 -4.39 -6.20 -3.27
N VAL A 26 -3.81 -5.57 -4.30
CA VAL A 26 -4.44 -5.42 -5.61
C VAL A 26 -4.60 -6.77 -6.31
N ALA A 27 -3.60 -7.65 -6.21
CA ALA A 27 -3.69 -9.00 -6.73
C ALA A 27 -4.82 -9.78 -6.04
N ALA A 28 -4.85 -9.78 -4.69
CA ALA A 28 -5.90 -10.43 -3.92
C ALA A 28 -7.31 -9.90 -4.23
N ARG A 29 -7.46 -8.58 -4.46
CA ARG A 29 -8.73 -8.00 -4.94
C ARG A 29 -9.15 -8.59 -6.28
N ARG A 30 -8.22 -8.66 -7.25
CA ARG A 30 -8.48 -9.16 -8.60
C ARG A 30 -8.82 -10.66 -8.60
N GLU A 31 -8.10 -11.45 -7.81
CA GLU A 31 -8.38 -12.88 -7.60
C GLU A 31 -9.76 -13.11 -6.99
N GLY A 32 -10.19 -12.24 -6.08
CA GLY A 32 -11.54 -12.24 -5.52
C GLY A 32 -12.64 -11.70 -6.46
N GLY A 33 -12.29 -11.30 -7.69
CA GLY A 33 -13.24 -10.79 -8.68
C GLY A 33 -13.84 -9.42 -8.35
N LEU A 34 -13.28 -8.70 -7.37
CA LEU A 34 -13.83 -7.41 -6.92
C LEU A 34 -13.37 -6.27 -7.82
N SER A 35 -14.28 -5.42 -8.23
CA SER A 35 -13.98 -4.14 -8.87
C SER A 35 -13.41 -3.13 -7.87
N GLN A 36 -12.81 -2.06 -8.40
CA GLN A 36 -12.36 -0.92 -7.57
C GLN A 36 -13.53 -0.22 -6.85
N THR A 37 -14.73 -0.22 -7.44
CA THR A 37 -15.93 0.34 -6.81
C THR A 37 -16.38 -0.49 -5.61
N GLU A 38 -16.37 -1.82 -5.75
CA GLU A 38 -16.79 -2.72 -4.68
C GLU A 38 -15.83 -2.68 -3.49
N ILE A 39 -14.51 -2.71 -3.74
CA ILE A 39 -13.55 -2.58 -2.64
C ILE A 39 -13.63 -1.19 -2.00
N ALA A 40 -13.85 -0.13 -2.79
CA ALA A 40 -13.99 1.23 -2.27
C ALA A 40 -15.20 1.35 -1.33
N ALA A 41 -16.33 0.74 -1.70
CA ALA A 41 -17.52 0.69 -0.85
C ALA A 41 -17.22 -0.02 0.49
N ARG A 42 -16.52 -1.16 0.46
CA ARG A 42 -16.11 -1.88 1.67
C ARG A 42 -15.11 -1.08 2.53
N MET A 43 -14.24 -0.30 1.89
CA MET A 43 -13.29 0.60 2.56
C MET A 43 -13.92 1.92 3.05
N GLY A 44 -15.19 2.20 2.73
CA GLY A 44 -15.84 3.47 3.03
C GLY A 44 -15.17 4.66 2.33
N THR A 45 -14.76 4.50 1.07
CA THR A 45 -14.10 5.56 0.28
C THR A 45 -14.61 5.58 -1.16
N SER A 46 -14.10 6.50 -1.99
CA SER A 46 -14.49 6.60 -3.40
C SER A 46 -13.70 5.65 -4.29
N GLN A 47 -14.31 5.21 -5.40
CA GLN A 47 -13.59 4.44 -6.43
C GLN A 47 -12.37 5.21 -6.95
N SER A 48 -12.46 6.53 -7.12
CA SER A 48 -11.35 7.37 -7.56
C SER A 48 -10.19 7.41 -6.56
N ALA A 49 -10.47 7.35 -5.25
CA ALA A 49 -9.46 7.25 -4.21
C ALA A 49 -8.74 5.89 -4.26
N VAL A 50 -9.47 4.80 -4.44
CA VAL A 50 -8.88 3.46 -4.66
C VAL A 50 -8.06 3.44 -5.95
N ALA A 51 -8.57 3.97 -7.06
CA ALA A 51 -7.82 3.99 -8.32
C ALA A 51 -6.51 4.76 -8.22
N ARG A 52 -6.49 5.90 -7.53
CA ARG A 52 -5.25 6.66 -7.25
C ARG A 52 -4.29 5.89 -6.35
N LEU A 53 -4.82 5.22 -5.33
CA LEU A 53 -4.04 4.37 -4.44
C LEU A 53 -3.36 3.26 -5.25
N GLU A 54 -4.12 2.47 -6.01
CA GLU A 54 -3.62 1.33 -6.79
C GLU A 54 -2.62 1.74 -7.89
N ARG A 55 -2.78 2.91 -8.50
CA ARG A 55 -1.79 3.44 -9.44
C ARG A 55 -0.50 3.91 -8.78
N GLY A 56 -0.51 4.14 -7.48
CA GLY A 56 0.63 4.66 -6.78
C GLY A 56 0.81 6.16 -6.79
N ASP A 57 -0.22 6.90 -7.16
CA ASP A 57 -0.22 8.37 -7.21
C ASP A 57 -0.17 9.00 -5.81
N VAL A 58 -0.24 8.19 -4.76
CA VAL A 58 -0.27 8.61 -3.36
C VAL A 58 0.65 7.70 -2.54
N ASP A 59 1.48 8.29 -1.68
CA ASP A 59 2.17 7.53 -0.64
C ASP A 59 1.13 6.98 0.35
N ALA A 60 0.88 5.67 0.27
CA ALA A 60 -0.16 5.00 1.03
C ALA A 60 0.20 4.96 2.51
N ARG A 61 -0.59 5.60 3.37
CA ARG A 61 -0.43 5.43 4.82
C ARG A 61 -0.65 3.97 5.21
N LEU A 62 -0.01 3.56 6.30
CA LEU A 62 -0.18 2.24 6.91
C LEU A 62 -1.66 1.89 7.12
N SER A 63 -2.38 2.82 7.75
CA SER A 63 -3.81 2.72 8.01
C SER A 63 -4.66 2.53 6.75
N THR A 64 -4.18 3.00 5.60
CA THR A 64 -4.87 2.83 4.32
C THR A 64 -4.71 1.39 3.82
N LEU A 65 -3.50 0.82 3.95
CA LEU A 65 -3.23 -0.57 3.57
C LEU A 65 -3.95 -1.55 4.50
N GLU A 66 -3.97 -1.29 5.80
CA GLU A 66 -4.73 -2.08 6.78
C GLU A 66 -6.23 -2.06 6.48
N ARG A 67 -6.79 -0.90 6.14
CA ARG A 67 -8.20 -0.79 5.76
C ARG A 67 -8.51 -1.56 4.47
N TYR A 68 -7.60 -1.51 3.50
CA TYR A 68 -7.74 -2.27 2.26
C TYR A 68 -7.74 -3.78 2.57
N ALA A 69 -6.77 -4.25 3.36
CA ALA A 69 -6.71 -5.64 3.78
C ALA A 69 -7.98 -6.07 4.52
N ALA A 70 -8.47 -5.26 5.46
CA ALA A 70 -9.71 -5.53 6.19
C ALA A 70 -10.93 -5.63 5.24
N ALA A 71 -10.99 -4.77 4.21
CA ALA A 71 -12.04 -4.82 3.18
C ALA A 71 -11.97 -6.09 2.29
N LEU A 72 -10.82 -6.76 2.25
CA LEU A 72 -10.63 -8.08 1.65
C LEU A 72 -10.82 -9.24 2.65
N GLY A 73 -11.11 -8.97 3.93
CA GLY A 73 -11.16 -9.99 4.97
C GLY A 73 -9.79 -10.53 5.38
N ARG A 74 -8.74 -9.73 5.23
CA ARG A 74 -7.34 -10.05 5.56
C ARG A 74 -6.82 -9.14 6.66
N THR A 75 -5.71 -9.55 7.28
CA THR A 75 -4.98 -8.77 8.29
C THR A 75 -3.55 -8.53 7.81
N VAL A 76 -2.98 -7.37 8.15
CA VAL A 76 -1.57 -7.05 7.93
C VAL A 76 -0.89 -7.02 9.30
N ASP A 77 0.17 -7.82 9.46
CA ASP A 77 0.98 -7.86 10.68
C ASP A 77 2.29 -7.10 10.47
N TRP A 78 2.75 -6.41 11.52
CA TRP A 78 3.97 -5.62 11.50
C TRP A 78 5.07 -6.29 12.32
N THR A 79 6.23 -6.53 11.70
CA THR A 79 7.42 -7.05 12.38
C THR A 79 8.56 -6.05 12.28
N ILE A 80 9.18 -5.72 13.41
CA ILE A 80 10.41 -4.93 13.46
C ILE A 80 11.59 -5.89 13.38
N ARG A 81 12.51 -5.66 12.45
CA ARG A 81 13.77 -6.42 12.32
C ARG A 81 14.95 -5.47 12.43
N SER A 82 16.01 -5.90 13.10
CA SER A 82 17.30 -5.22 13.03
C SER A 82 17.83 -5.30 11.60
N PRO A 83 18.44 -4.22 11.05
CA PRO A 83 19.17 -4.34 9.81
C PRO A 83 20.23 -5.43 10.01
N GLU A 84 20.25 -6.42 9.11
CA GLU A 84 21.34 -7.40 9.06
C GLU A 84 22.64 -6.59 8.91
N GLU A 85 23.56 -6.74 9.85
CA GLU A 85 24.86 -6.09 9.80
C GLU A 85 25.51 -6.57 8.48
N PRO A 86 25.81 -5.65 7.53
CA PRO A 86 26.35 -6.09 6.27
C PRO A 86 27.70 -6.77 6.52
N PRO A 87 28.01 -7.87 5.79
CA PRO A 87 29.33 -8.49 5.87
C PRO A 87 30.45 -7.53 5.46
#